data_AF-A0A366MCN7-F1
#
_entry.id   AF-A0A366MCN7-F1
#
_cell.length_a   1.000
_cell.length_b   1.000
_cell.length_c   1.000
_cell.angle_alpha   90.00
_cell.angle_beta   90.00
_cell.angle_gamma   90.00
#
_symmetry.space_group_name_H-M   'P 1'
#
loop_
_entity.id
_entity.type
_entity.pdbx_description
1 polymer ?
#
loop_
_entity_poly.entity_id
_entity_poly.type
_entity_poly.pdbx_seq_one_letter_code
_entity_poly.pdbx_strand_id
1 'polypeptide(L)' 'MKSQLYLKNFRFSNGKKLAIGIDSLNIPQNETIAIIGNNGVGKSTFARCLCGLERKCKGTMNM' A
#
# COMPACT_ATOMS: atom_id res chain seq x y z
N MET A 1 -9.71 20.72 7.17
CA MET A 1 -9.46 19.75 6.06
C MET A 1 -8.94 18.47 6.71
N LYS A 2 -9.53 17.29 6.44
CA LYS A 2 -8.98 16.02 6.96
C LYS A 2 -7.68 15.71 6.21
N SER A 3 -6.59 15.43 6.94
CA SER A 3 -5.33 14.98 6.36
C SER A 3 -5.44 13.51 5.91
N GLN A 4 -4.76 13.12 4.83
CA GLN A 4 -4.91 11.79 4.23
C GLN A 4 -3.60 11.34 3.57
N LEU A 5 -3.27 10.06 3.69
CA LEU A 5 -2.18 9.47 2.92
C LEU A 5 -2.67 9.15 1.50
N TYR A 6 -2.03 9.74 0.50
CA TYR A 6 -2.30 9.53 -0.90
C TYR A 6 -1.27 8.60 -1.53
N LEU A 7 -1.75 7.53 -2.18
CA LEU A 7 -0.95 6.58 -2.94
C LEU A 7 -1.32 6.67 -4.42
N LYS A 8 -0.33 6.76 -5.30
CA LYS A 8 -0.54 6.72 -6.76
C LYS A 8 0.41 5.75 -7.43
N ASN A 9 -0.12 4.96 -8.37
CA ASN A 9 0.61 3.95 -9.13
C ASN A 9 1.47 3.05 -8.22
N PHE A 10 0.90 2.66 -7.08
CA PHE A 10 1.59 1.87 -6.09
C PHE A 10 1.69 0.42 -6.57
N ARG A 11 2.92 -0.07 -6.71
CA ARG A 11 3.23 -1.39 -7.27
C ARG A 11 4.23 -2.12 -6.39
N PHE A 12 4.03 -3.40 -6.20
CA PHE A 12 5.05 -4.29 -5.63
C PHE A 12 5.02 -5.64 -6.36
N SER A 13 6.20 -6.12 -6.72
CA SER A 13 6.38 -7.43 -7.37
C SER A 13 7.34 -8.29 -6.55
N ASN A 14 6.99 -9.56 -6.39
CA ASN A 14 7.89 -10.57 -5.83
C ASN A 14 8.36 -11.50 -6.96
N GLY A 15 9.59 -11.31 -7.42
CA GLY A 15 10.08 -11.93 -8.64
C GLY A 15 9.26 -11.46 -9.86
N LYS A 16 8.71 -12.41 -10.64
CA LYS A 16 7.90 -12.12 -11.84
C LYS A 16 6.42 -11.84 -11.55
N LYS A 17 5.96 -12.04 -10.31
CA LYS A 17 4.55 -11.87 -9.94
C LYS A 17 4.29 -10.48 -9.39
N LEU A 18 3.37 -9.73 -10.00
CA LEU A 18 2.78 -8.55 -9.39
C LEU A 18 1.98 -8.99 -8.16
N ALA A 19 2.45 -8.60 -6.98
CA ALA A 19 1.80 -8.96 -5.71
C ALA A 19 0.85 -7.86 -5.23
N ILE A 20 1.12 -6.60 -5.57
CA ILE A 20 0.27 -5.45 -5.21
C ILE A 20 0.21 -4.51 -6.41
N GLY A 21 -1.01 -4.15 -6.82
CA GLY A 21 -1.26 -3.14 -7.86
C GLY A 21 -2.42 -2.23 -7.45
N ILE A 22 -2.10 -0.99 -7.06
CA ILE A 22 -3.08 0.01 -6.64
C ILE A 22 -2.85 1.28 -7.47
N ASP A 23 -3.85 1.67 -8.27
CA ASP A 23 -3.74 2.86 -9.14
C ASP A 23 -3.82 4.16 -8.36
N SER A 24 -4.81 4.27 -7.48
CA SER A 24 -5.00 5.39 -6.57
C SER A 24 -5.66 4.90 -5.29
N LEU A 25 -5.18 5.34 -4.14
CA LEU A 25 -5.80 5.07 -2.84
C LEU A 25 -5.60 6.26 -1.90
N ASN A 26 -6.68 6.65 -1.24
CA ASN A 26 -6.67 7.67 -0.20
C ASN A 26 -6.96 6.98 1.13
N ILE A 27 -6.07 7.16 2.11
CA ILE A 27 -6.23 6.60 3.44
C ILE A 27 -6.42 7.76 4.41
N PRO A 28 -7.57 7.89 5.09
CA PRO A 28 -7.79 8.96 6.03
C PRO A 28 -6.82 8.83 7.22
N GLN A 29 -6.30 9.95 7.69
CA GLN A 29 -5.50 9.98 8.92
C GLN A 29 -6.40 10.03 10.14
N ASN A 30 -5.86 9.61 11.29
CA ASN A 30 -6.56 9.57 12.58
C ASN A 30 -7.76 8.61 12.63
N GLU A 31 -7.79 7.62 11.74
CA GLU A 31 -8.81 6.58 11.68
C GLU A 31 -8.16 5.19 11.74
N THR A 32 -8.85 4.22 12.33
CA THR A 32 -8.39 2.81 12.33
C THR A 32 -8.82 2.14 11.04
N ILE A 33 -7.85 1.67 10.26
CA ILE A 33 -8.09 1.04 8.95
C ILE A 33 -7.75 -0.44 8.98
N ALA A 34 -8.66 -1.27 8.49
CA ALA A 34 -8.45 -2.71 8.32
C ALA A 34 -8.09 -3.06 6.87
N ILE A 35 -7.01 -3.83 6.68
CA ILE A 35 -6.64 -4.41 5.38
C ILE A 35 -7.16 -5.85 5.35
N ILE A 36 -8.15 -6.13 4.50
CA ILE A 36 -8.82 -7.44 4.41
C ILE A 36 -8.54 -8.15 3.07
N GLY A 37 -8.78 -9.46 3.02
CA GLY A 37 -8.61 -10.30 1.82
C GLY A 37 -7.98 -11.66 2.12
N ASN A 38 -7.94 -12.54 1.12
CA ASN A 38 -7.48 -13.94 1.27
C ASN A 38 -6.00 -14.06 1.67
N ASN A 39 -5.60 -15.24 2.14
CA ASN A 39 -4.20 -15.54 2.43
C ASN A 39 -3.34 -15.46 1.16
N GLY A 40 -2.15 -14.86 1.28
CA GLY A 40 -1.22 -14.71 0.16
C GLY A 40 -1.52 -13.56 -0.81
N VAL A 41 -2.60 -12.79 -0.63
CA VAL A 41 -2.97 -11.66 -1.52
C VAL A 41 -2.07 -10.42 -1.37
N GLY A 42 -1.16 -10.40 -0.39
CA GLY A 42 -0.18 -9.31 -0.23
C GLY A 42 -0.47 -8.32 0.90
N LYS A 43 -1.45 -8.56 1.79
CA LYS A 43 -1.80 -7.65 2.91
C LYS A 43 -0.61 -7.25 3.80
N SER A 44 0.13 -8.23 4.33
CA SER A 44 1.30 -7.98 5.19
C SER A 44 2.46 -7.35 4.41
N THR A 45 2.53 -7.60 3.10
CA THR A 45 3.50 -6.94 2.23
C THR A 45 3.11 -5.47 2.03
N PHE A 46 1.84 -5.17 1.77
CA PHE A 46 1.34 -3.82 1.63
C PHE A 46 1.60 -2.98 2.88
N ALA A 47 1.26 -3.51 4.06
CA ALA A 47 1.54 -2.86 5.34
C ALA A 47 3.04 -2.59 5.53
N ARG A 48 3.92 -3.56 5.22
CA ARG A 48 5.37 -3.38 5.30
C ARG A 48 5.90 -2.31 4.34
N CYS A 49 5.34 -2.21 3.13
CA CYS A 49 5.72 -1.15 2.20
C CYS A 49 5.30 0.24 2.73
N LEU A 50 4.09 0.38 3.29
CA LEU A 50 3.63 1.65 3.90
C LEU A 50 4.53 2.08 5.07
N CYS A 51 5.03 1.12 5.85
CA CYS A 51 5.97 1.37 6.94
C CYS A 51 7.43 1.58 6.48
N GLY A 52 7.72 1.52 5.17
CA GLY A 52 9.09 1.61 4.64
C GLY A 52 10.00 0.40 4.93
N LEU A 53 9.43 -0.70 5.42
CA LEU A 53 10.14 -1.95 5.73
C LEU A 53 10.37 -2.82 4.49
N GLU A 54 9.57 -2.64 3.44
CA GLU A 54 9.74 -3.29 2.14
C GLU A 54 9.97 -2.23 1.07
N ARG A 55 11.22 -2.11 0.60
CA ARG A 55 11.68 -1.00 -0.26
C ARG A 55 11.53 -1.26 -1.75
N LYS A 56 11.13 -2.47 -2.16
CA LYS A 56 10.94 -2.79 -3.58
C LYS A 56 9.65 -2.22 -4.17
N CYS A 57 8.79 -1.60 -3.36
CA CYS A 57 7.60 -0.91 -3.85
C CYS A 57 7.95 0.29 -4.74
N LYS A 58 7.12 0.54 -5.74
CA LYS A 58 7.19 1.68 -6.66
C LYS A 58 5.90 2.49 -6.59
N GLY A 59 5.95 3.74 -7.02
CA GLY A 59 4.82 4.68 -6.96
C GLY A 59 5.15 5.90 -6.12
N THR A 60 4.15 6.74 -5.86
CA THR A 60 4.27 7.93 -5.01
C THR A 60 3.40 7.79 -3.78
N MET A 61 3.91 8.23 -2.64
CA MET A 61 3.23 8.27 -1.36
C MET A 61 3.39 9.66 -0.74
N ASN A 62 2.28 10.38 -0.57
CA ASN A 62 2.25 11.77 -0.09
C ASN A 62 1.22 11.92 1.04
N MET A 63 1.38 12.93 1.88
CA MET A 63 0.47 13.25 3.00
C MET A 63 -0.55 14.33 2.64
#